data_AF-A0A974CSK3-F1
#
_entry.id   AF-A0A974CSK3-F1
#
_cell.length_a   1.000
_cell.length_b   1.000
_cell.length_c   1.000
_cell.angle_alpha   90.00
_cell.angle_beta   90.00
_cell.angle_gamma   90.00
#
_symmetry.space_group_name_H-M   'P 1'
#
loop_
_entity.id
_entity.type
_entity.pdbx_description
1 polymer ?
#
loop_
_entity_poly.entity_id
_entity_poly.type
_entity_poly.pdbx_seq_one_letter_code
_entity_poly.pdbx_strand_id
1 'polypeptide(L)'
;GRGGTPQIRLAQPTAEADWPIPKWAAIIPASWRERERERDYCCFCAAPRHAPPPPFTGWGLCVLVLVGDITVHQEETACCSAPCGVARILSHEAGITDTAVLQAALLHNIVEDTITTFAEIELHFGQDVRNIVEKVTDDKTLPKMERKKQQIAHAPHCSHKAKLVKLANKLYNLRYLKRCTPEGWSEERVQEYFQWVSQVLRGLRGTNSFLEAKLDHLFIDQGIAV
;
A
#
# COMPACT_ATOMS: atom_id res chain seq x y z
N GLY A 1 38.46 -25.38 -34.09
CA GLY A 1 37.19 -24.72 -34.45
C GLY A 1 36.64 -24.06 -33.20
N ARG A 2 36.40 -22.75 -33.23
CA ARG A 2 35.84 -22.00 -32.09
C ARG A 2 34.31 -22.01 -32.17
N GLY A 3 33.66 -22.22 -31.03
CA GLY A 3 32.22 -22.25 -30.88
C GLY A 3 31.54 -20.91 -31.13
N GLY A 4 30.33 -20.97 -31.69
CA GLY A 4 29.41 -19.85 -31.80
C GLY A 4 28.35 -19.93 -30.69
N THR A 5 28.22 -18.85 -29.94
CA THR A 5 27.12 -18.58 -29.00
C THR A 5 25.79 -18.42 -29.76
N PRO A 6 24.64 -18.86 -29.21
CA PRO A 6 23.34 -18.63 -29.85
C PRO A 6 22.96 -17.15 -29.77
N GLN A 7 22.68 -16.55 -30.92
CA GLN A 7 22.21 -15.18 -31.03
C GLN A 7 20.75 -15.10 -30.55
N ILE A 8 20.51 -14.49 -29.39
CA ILE A 8 19.15 -14.17 -28.93
C ILE A 8 18.63 -13.04 -29.82
N ARG A 9 17.66 -13.35 -30.69
CA ARG A 9 16.89 -12.34 -31.42
C ARG A 9 16.06 -11.55 -30.41
N LEU A 10 16.39 -10.27 -30.23
CA LEU A 10 15.49 -9.31 -29.59
C LEU A 10 14.23 -9.20 -30.47
N ALA A 11 13.08 -9.61 -29.92
CA ALA A 11 11.79 -9.35 -30.54
C ALA A 11 11.60 -7.83 -30.60
N GLN A 12 11.26 -7.32 -31.79
CA GLN A 12 10.88 -5.92 -31.93
C GLN A 12 9.54 -5.67 -31.23
N PRO A 13 9.33 -4.50 -30.61
CA PRO A 13 8.08 -4.20 -29.94
C PRO A 13 6.96 -4.15 -30.98
N THR A 14 6.05 -5.11 -30.90
CA THR A 14 4.78 -5.06 -31.65
C THR A 14 3.87 -4.01 -31.02
N ALA A 15 3.20 -3.25 -31.89
CA ALA A 15 2.31 -2.15 -31.56
C ALA A 15 1.35 -2.42 -30.38
N GLU A 16 1.23 -1.41 -29.52
CA GLU A 16 0.06 -1.04 -28.70
C GLU A 16 -0.82 -2.23 -28.26
N ALA A 17 -0.39 -2.90 -27.19
CA ALA A 17 -1.28 -3.77 -26.43
C ALA A 17 -2.16 -2.92 -25.51
N ASP A 18 -3.33 -2.54 -26.01
CA ASP A 18 -4.41 -1.92 -25.23
C ASP A 18 -4.89 -2.90 -24.14
N TRP A 19 -4.30 -2.82 -22.96
CA TRP A 19 -4.72 -3.60 -21.79
C TRP A 19 -5.80 -2.82 -21.01
N PRO A 20 -6.96 -3.42 -20.66
CA PRO A 20 -7.99 -2.71 -19.94
C PRO A 20 -7.46 -2.26 -18.58
N ILE A 21 -7.49 -0.94 -18.37
CA ILE A 21 -7.22 -0.30 -17.08
C ILE A 21 -7.99 -1.06 -15.99
N PRO A 22 -7.32 -1.60 -14.94
CA PRO A 22 -8.01 -2.29 -13.87
C PRO A 22 -9.10 -1.39 -13.29
N LYS A 23 -10.30 -1.92 -13.03
CA LYS A 23 -11.48 -1.12 -12.61
C LYS A 23 -11.21 -0.21 -11.40
N TRP A 24 -10.24 -0.55 -10.55
CA TRP A 24 -9.84 0.26 -9.41
C TRP A 24 -9.01 1.51 -9.80
N ALA A 25 -8.31 1.52 -10.94
CA ALA A 25 -7.50 2.66 -11.38
C ALA A 25 -8.38 3.83 -11.88
N ALA A 26 -9.63 3.56 -12.25
CA ALA A 26 -10.65 4.57 -12.55
C ALA A 26 -11.07 5.40 -11.33
N ILE A 27 -10.65 5.01 -10.13
CA ILE A 27 -11.09 5.59 -8.86
C ILE A 27 -10.23 6.82 -8.44
N ILE A 28 -9.09 7.06 -9.08
CA ILE A 28 -8.29 8.27 -8.86
C ILE A 28 -8.75 9.38 -9.83
N PRO A 29 -8.97 10.63 -9.40
CA PRO A 29 -9.31 11.74 -10.29
C PRO A 29 -8.19 12.08 -11.29
N ALA A 30 -8.57 12.47 -12.52
CA ALA A 30 -7.62 12.89 -13.56
C ALA A 30 -6.81 14.13 -13.17
N SER A 31 -7.46 15.12 -12.56
CA SER A 31 -6.84 16.34 -12.06
C SER A 31 -5.71 16.09 -11.07
N TRP A 32 -5.88 15.11 -10.19
CA TRP A 32 -4.85 14.73 -9.22
C TRP A 32 -3.63 14.11 -9.93
N ARG A 33 -3.88 13.27 -10.94
CA ARG A 33 -2.85 12.62 -11.76
C ARG A 33 -2.06 13.60 -12.62
N GLU A 34 -2.68 14.66 -13.10
CA GLU A 34 -2.02 15.71 -13.89
C GLU A 34 -1.15 16.61 -13.01
N ARG A 35 -1.63 17.02 -11.83
CA ARG A 35 -0.86 17.81 -10.87
C ARG A 35 0.46 17.14 -10.47
N GLU A 36 0.43 15.85 -10.12
CA GLU A 36 1.64 15.11 -9.72
C GLU A 36 2.66 14.98 -10.86
N ARG A 37 2.26 15.21 -12.11
CA ARG A 37 3.19 15.32 -13.25
C ARG A 37 3.85 16.70 -13.33
N GLU A 38 3.18 17.76 -12.89
CA GLU A 38 3.67 19.14 -13.00
C GLU A 38 4.60 19.57 -11.87
N ARG A 39 4.53 18.94 -10.69
CA ARG A 39 5.29 19.38 -9.51
C ARG A 39 6.76 18.98 -9.50
N ASP A 40 7.25 18.18 -10.46
CA ASP A 40 8.54 17.46 -10.45
C ASP A 40 8.79 16.57 -9.21
N TYR A 41 8.03 16.77 -8.14
CA TYR A 41 7.52 15.75 -7.26
C TYR A 41 6.50 14.95 -8.05
N CYS A 42 6.96 13.91 -8.73
CA CYS A 42 6.14 12.73 -8.65
C CYS A 42 6.14 12.37 -7.17
N CYS A 43 4.99 12.22 -6.51
CA CYS A 43 4.95 11.54 -5.19
C CYS A 43 5.67 10.16 -5.22
N PHE A 44 6.21 9.74 -6.36
CA PHE A 44 6.55 8.39 -6.71
C PHE A 44 7.65 8.20 -7.77
N CYS A 45 8.52 9.17 -8.06
CA CYS A 45 9.78 8.96 -8.79
C CYS A 45 10.62 10.25 -8.78
N ALA A 46 11.80 10.23 -8.17
CA ALA A 46 12.83 11.24 -8.38
C ALA A 46 14.02 10.62 -9.12
N ALA A 47 14.21 10.97 -10.39
CA ALA A 47 15.53 10.98 -11.03
C ALA A 47 15.53 11.98 -12.20
N PRO A 48 16.45 12.97 -12.24
CA PRO A 48 16.64 13.80 -13.42
C PRO A 48 17.23 12.96 -14.57
N ARG A 49 16.85 13.28 -15.82
CA ARG A 49 17.14 12.53 -17.05
C ARG A 49 18.62 12.21 -17.35
N HIS A 50 19.59 12.64 -16.54
CA HIS A 50 21.02 12.49 -16.82
C HIS A 50 21.94 12.12 -15.63
N ALA A 51 21.42 11.58 -14.52
CA ALA A 51 22.29 11.11 -13.42
C ALA A 51 22.41 9.57 -13.40
N PRO A 52 23.61 8.99 -13.19
CA PRO A 52 23.75 7.56 -12.96
C PRO A 52 23.06 7.16 -11.64
N PRO A 53 22.52 5.93 -11.54
CA PRO A 53 21.78 5.50 -10.34
C PRO A 53 22.69 5.51 -9.11
N PRO A 54 22.24 6.02 -7.95
CA PRO A 54 23.01 5.94 -6.73
C PRO A 54 22.98 4.51 -6.17
N PRO A 55 24.07 4.03 -5.55
CA PRO A 55 24.05 2.79 -4.81
C PRO A 55 23.28 3.01 -3.51
N PHE A 56 22.28 2.16 -3.25
CA PHE A 56 21.64 1.93 -1.95
C PHE A 56 21.24 3.17 -1.12
N THR A 57 19.97 3.57 -1.22
CA THR A 57 19.06 4.08 -0.16
C THR A 57 17.99 4.96 -0.82
N GLY A 58 16.73 4.52 -0.84
CA GLY A 58 15.67 5.34 -1.47
C GLY A 58 14.31 4.67 -1.47
N TRP A 59 13.63 4.66 -0.32
CA TRP A 59 12.22 4.28 -0.18
C TRP A 59 11.32 5.41 -0.71
N GLY A 60 11.24 5.59 -2.04
CA GLY A 60 10.55 6.75 -2.63
C GLY A 60 10.14 6.63 -4.09
N LEU A 61 9.83 5.42 -4.57
CA LEU A 61 9.59 5.16 -5.99
C LEU A 61 8.34 4.27 -6.20
N CYS A 62 7.37 4.73 -7.01
CA CYS A 62 6.56 3.95 -7.99
C CYS A 62 5.00 3.90 -7.98
N VAL A 63 4.23 4.95 -7.64
CA VAL A 63 2.85 5.21 -8.15
C VAL A 63 2.91 6.06 -9.42
N LEU A 64 3.67 5.59 -10.41
CA LEU A 64 3.66 6.16 -11.77
C LEU A 64 3.17 5.14 -12.82
N VAL A 65 2.61 4.00 -12.42
CA VAL A 65 2.05 3.00 -13.36
C VAL A 65 0.54 3.22 -13.61
N LEU A 66 -0.06 4.34 -13.19
CA LEU A 66 -1.52 4.49 -13.21
C LEU A 66 -2.09 5.57 -14.14
N VAL A 67 -1.29 6.14 -15.03
CA VAL A 67 -1.80 7.21 -15.90
C VAL A 67 -1.08 7.30 -17.26
N GLY A 68 -1.26 6.26 -18.07
CA GLY A 68 -0.80 6.22 -19.46
C GLY A 68 0.30 5.19 -19.68
N ASP A 69 -0.04 4.19 -20.47
CA ASP A 69 0.80 3.23 -21.19
C ASP A 69 2.08 2.75 -20.51
N ILE A 70 2.02 1.66 -19.75
CA ILE A 70 3.25 0.92 -19.37
C ILE A 70 3.04 -0.60 -19.39
N THR A 71 3.83 -1.24 -20.25
CA THR A 71 4.26 -2.63 -20.21
C THR A 71 4.82 -2.97 -18.82
N VAL A 72 4.23 -3.95 -18.13
CA VAL A 72 4.69 -4.41 -16.82
C VAL A 72 6.08 -5.03 -16.95
N HIS A 73 7.13 -4.27 -16.66
CA HIS A 73 8.43 -4.85 -16.35
C HIS A 73 8.38 -5.41 -14.94
N GLN A 74 8.67 -6.70 -14.84
CA GLN A 74 8.72 -7.49 -13.62
C GLN A 74 9.99 -7.12 -12.82
N GLU A 75 10.02 -5.91 -12.25
CA GLU A 75 11.00 -5.53 -11.23
C GLU A 75 10.26 -5.13 -9.94
N GLU A 76 10.59 -5.84 -8.86
CA GLU A 76 9.99 -5.71 -7.53
C GLU A 76 10.23 -4.30 -6.95
N THR A 77 9.29 -3.38 -7.16
CA THR A 77 9.32 -2.03 -6.57
C THR A 77 8.46 -1.96 -5.31
N ALA A 78 9.13 -1.85 -4.16
CA ALA A 78 8.58 -2.14 -2.82
C ALA A 78 7.52 -1.16 -2.29
N CYS A 79 7.58 0.14 -2.62
CA CYS A 79 6.63 1.15 -2.11
C CYS A 79 5.23 1.00 -2.73
N CYS A 80 5.18 0.65 -4.02
CA CYS A 80 4.00 0.53 -4.88
C CYS A 80 3.00 -0.54 -4.42
N SER A 81 3.59 -1.57 -3.80
CA SER A 81 2.95 -2.83 -3.52
C SER A 81 1.91 -2.71 -2.40
N ALA A 82 2.16 -1.88 -1.38
CA ALA A 82 1.36 -1.87 -0.17
C ALA A 82 -0.03 -1.24 -0.37
N PRO A 83 -0.19 0.02 -0.82
CA PRO A 83 -1.52 0.59 -1.03
C PRO A 83 -2.36 -0.18 -2.06
N CYS A 84 -1.74 -0.60 -3.17
CA CYS A 84 -2.40 -1.42 -4.18
C CYS A 84 -2.83 -2.79 -3.61
N GLY A 85 -1.97 -3.43 -2.83
CA GLY A 85 -2.25 -4.69 -2.16
C GLY A 85 -3.41 -4.58 -1.17
N VAL A 86 -3.47 -3.49 -0.40
CA VAL A 86 -4.56 -3.20 0.54
C VAL A 86 -5.88 -3.02 -0.21
N ALA A 87 -5.90 -2.18 -1.25
CA ALA A 87 -7.10 -1.95 -2.07
C ALA A 87 -7.55 -3.23 -2.78
N ARG A 88 -6.61 -4.05 -3.25
CA ARG A 88 -6.90 -5.36 -3.85
C ARG A 88 -7.50 -6.34 -2.84
N ILE A 89 -6.97 -6.42 -1.62
CA ILE A 89 -7.55 -7.25 -0.55
C ILE A 89 -9.00 -6.83 -0.30
N LEU A 90 -9.25 -5.53 -0.18
CA LEU A 90 -10.61 -5.01 0.06
C LEU A 90 -11.56 -5.36 -1.08
N SER A 91 -11.17 -5.10 -2.33
CA SER A 91 -12.03 -5.30 -3.49
C SER A 91 -12.20 -6.77 -3.87
N HIS A 92 -11.10 -7.52 -4.03
CA HIS A 92 -11.13 -8.88 -4.58
C HIS A 92 -11.34 -9.98 -3.54
N GLU A 93 -10.92 -9.78 -2.29
CA GLU A 93 -11.05 -10.80 -1.25
C GLU A 93 -12.22 -10.51 -0.31
N ALA A 94 -12.35 -9.26 0.14
CA ALA A 94 -13.39 -8.86 1.10
C ALA A 94 -14.70 -8.37 0.43
N GLY A 95 -14.74 -8.27 -0.90
CA GLY A 95 -15.94 -7.88 -1.66
C GLY A 95 -16.38 -6.43 -1.47
N ILE A 96 -15.48 -5.54 -1.05
CA ILE A 96 -15.80 -4.13 -0.81
C ILE A 96 -15.88 -3.38 -2.14
N THR A 97 -17.03 -2.73 -2.38
CA THR A 97 -17.30 -1.92 -3.58
C THR A 97 -17.43 -0.43 -3.30
N ASP A 98 -17.43 -0.02 -2.02
CA ASP A 98 -17.47 1.40 -1.62
C ASP A 98 -16.24 2.14 -2.14
N THR A 99 -16.47 3.07 -3.06
CA THR A 99 -15.40 3.81 -3.74
C THR A 99 -14.55 4.61 -2.77
N ALA A 100 -15.14 5.22 -1.74
CA ALA A 100 -14.39 6.02 -0.76
C ALA A 100 -13.45 5.15 0.09
N VAL A 101 -13.88 3.92 0.44
CA VAL A 101 -13.02 2.95 1.14
C VAL A 101 -11.84 2.54 0.26
N LEU A 102 -12.08 2.28 -1.02
CA LEU A 102 -11.03 1.88 -1.97
C LEU A 102 -10.05 3.04 -2.27
N GLN A 103 -10.55 4.28 -2.40
CA GLN A 103 -9.73 5.49 -2.50
C GLN A 103 -8.85 5.65 -1.27
N ALA A 104 -9.45 5.59 -0.08
CA ALA A 104 -8.73 5.74 1.16
C ALA A 104 -7.68 4.63 1.36
N ALA A 105 -7.94 3.40 0.91
CA ALA A 105 -6.95 2.33 0.92
C ALA A 105 -5.72 2.62 0.04
N LEU A 106 -5.92 3.23 -1.13
CA LEU A 106 -4.82 3.66 -2.00
C LEU A 106 -4.03 4.85 -1.41
N LEU A 107 -4.68 5.67 -0.59
CA LEU A 107 -4.12 6.90 -0.03
C LEU A 107 -3.68 6.77 1.44
N HIS A 108 -3.86 5.61 2.08
CA HIS A 108 -3.80 5.51 3.55
C HIS A 108 -2.48 5.96 4.20
N ASN A 109 -1.36 5.87 3.47
CA ASN A 109 -0.05 6.31 3.94
C ASN A 109 0.43 7.65 3.32
N ILE A 110 -0.34 8.26 2.43
CA ILE A 110 0.18 9.40 1.64
C ILE A 110 0.53 10.60 2.52
N VAL A 111 -0.30 10.89 3.53
CA VAL A 111 -0.04 11.99 4.48
C VAL A 111 1.11 11.68 5.42
N GLU A 112 1.37 10.40 5.68
CA GLU A 112 2.46 9.95 6.55
C GLU A 112 3.83 10.03 5.89
N ASP A 113 3.88 9.77 4.59
CA ASP A 113 5.11 9.51 3.85
C ASP A 113 5.45 10.62 2.84
N THR A 114 4.56 11.61 2.67
CA THR A 114 4.72 12.71 1.71
C THR A 114 4.32 14.06 2.32
N ILE A 115 4.45 15.14 1.54
CA ILE A 115 4.00 16.49 1.92
C ILE A 115 2.50 16.73 1.69
N THR A 116 1.75 15.73 1.22
CA THR A 116 0.32 15.85 0.95
C THR A 116 -0.47 16.15 2.23
N THR A 117 -1.38 17.10 2.14
CA THR A 117 -2.23 17.53 3.27
C THR A 117 -3.63 16.92 3.21
N PHE A 118 -4.32 16.85 4.35
CA PHE A 118 -5.73 16.44 4.39
C PHE A 118 -6.64 17.36 3.55
N ALA A 119 -6.35 18.67 3.54
CA ALA A 119 -7.09 19.63 2.72
C ALA A 119 -6.97 19.32 1.22
N GLU A 120 -5.80 18.86 0.76
CA GLU A 120 -5.63 18.41 -0.62
C GLU A 120 -6.40 17.12 -0.90
N ILE A 121 -6.42 16.17 0.03
CA ILE A 121 -7.23 14.95 -0.12
C ILE A 121 -8.72 15.30 -0.23
N GLU A 122 -9.20 16.20 0.63
CA GLU A 122 -10.59 16.65 0.61
C GLU A 122 -10.94 17.35 -0.71
N LEU A 123 -10.06 18.23 -1.21
CA LEU A 123 -10.25 18.94 -2.47
C LEU A 123 -10.40 18.00 -3.67
N HIS A 124 -9.60 16.93 -3.72
CA HIS A 124 -9.55 16.04 -4.89
C HIS A 124 -10.45 14.81 -4.79
N PHE A 125 -10.62 14.28 -3.58
CA PHE A 125 -11.31 13.00 -3.35
C PHE A 125 -12.58 13.15 -2.48
N GLY A 126 -12.82 14.34 -1.93
CA GLY A 126 -13.98 14.64 -1.10
C GLY A 126 -13.79 14.35 0.39
N GLN A 127 -14.73 14.88 1.19
CA GLN A 127 -14.72 14.81 2.65
C GLN A 127 -14.69 13.37 3.18
N ASP A 128 -15.46 12.47 2.57
CA ASP A 128 -15.55 11.07 3.02
C ASP A 128 -14.20 10.37 2.96
N VAL A 129 -13.45 10.53 1.86
CA VAL A 129 -12.12 9.94 1.71
C VAL A 129 -11.15 10.58 2.71
N ARG A 130 -11.15 11.90 2.83
CA ARG A 130 -10.32 12.62 3.80
C ARG A 130 -10.56 12.13 5.23
N ASN A 131 -11.83 11.95 5.62
CA ASN A 131 -12.20 11.44 6.95
C ASN A 131 -11.67 10.03 7.20
N ILE A 132 -11.71 9.16 6.19
CA ILE A 132 -11.17 7.80 6.33
C ILE A 132 -9.65 7.86 6.45
N VAL A 133 -8.96 8.60 5.55
CA VAL A 133 -7.50 8.73 5.55
C VAL A 133 -7.01 9.28 6.88
N GLU A 134 -7.62 10.35 7.39
CA GLU A 134 -7.27 10.93 8.70
C GLU A 134 -7.37 9.93 9.85
N LYS A 135 -8.36 9.02 9.84
CA LYS A 135 -8.50 8.00 10.89
C LYS A 135 -7.51 6.84 10.76
N VAL A 136 -6.87 6.67 9.60
CA VAL A 136 -5.87 5.62 9.37
C VAL A 136 -4.43 6.14 9.35
N THR A 137 -4.25 7.47 9.39
CA THR A 137 -2.95 8.14 9.52
C THR A 137 -2.48 8.18 10.98
N ASP A 138 -1.26 7.73 11.21
CA ASP A 138 -0.55 7.87 12.48
C ASP A 138 0.09 9.27 12.61
N ASP A 139 0.12 9.81 13.83
CA ASP A 139 0.85 11.04 14.14
C ASP A 139 2.37 10.77 14.21
N LYS A 140 3.11 11.11 13.15
CA LYS A 140 4.56 10.91 13.05
C LYS A 140 5.39 11.75 14.03
N THR A 141 4.81 12.77 14.68
CA THR A 141 5.51 13.55 15.71
C THR A 141 5.76 12.73 16.98
N LEU A 142 4.99 11.65 17.17
CA LEU A 142 5.10 10.77 18.32
C LEU A 142 6.13 9.64 18.09
N PRO A 143 6.80 9.19 19.18
CA PRO A 143 7.66 8.01 19.13
C PRO A 143 6.91 6.78 18.63
N LYS A 144 7.60 5.89 17.90
CA LYS A 144 7.03 4.68 17.30
C LYS A 144 6.21 3.82 18.28
N MET A 145 6.69 3.67 19.52
CA MET A 145 5.99 2.90 20.54
C MET A 145 4.68 3.56 20.98
N GLU A 146 4.63 4.88 21.01
CA GLU A 146 3.41 5.63 21.35
C GLU A 146 2.38 5.53 20.22
N ARG A 147 2.82 5.64 18.96
CA ARG A 147 1.94 5.41 17.80
C ARG A 147 1.33 4.01 17.82
N LYS A 148 2.13 2.98 18.15
CA LYS A 148 1.63 1.60 18.32
C LYS A 148 0.55 1.48 19.40
N LYS A 149 0.71 2.16 20.54
CA LYS A 149 -0.30 2.18 21.62
C LYS A 149 -1.57 2.91 21.18
N GLN A 150 -1.43 4.06 20.51
CA GLN A 150 -2.57 4.80 19.99
C GLN A 150 -3.36 4.01 18.95
N GLN A 151 -2.72 3.20 18.11
CA GLN A 151 -3.44 2.32 17.19
C GLN A 151 -4.33 1.31 17.92
N ILE A 152 -3.88 0.78 19.07
CA ILE A 152 -4.69 -0.11 19.92
C ILE A 152 -5.85 0.67 20.55
N ALA A 153 -5.55 1.82 21.17
CA ALA A 153 -6.55 2.63 21.87
C ALA A 153 -7.63 3.18 20.92
N HIS A 154 -7.27 3.60 19.71
CA HIS A 154 -8.20 4.19 18.75
C HIS A 154 -8.96 3.15 17.92
N ALA A 155 -8.45 1.92 17.78
CA ALA A 155 -9.10 0.86 17.00
C ALA A 155 -10.62 0.70 17.26
N PRO A 156 -11.11 0.60 18.51
CA PRO A 156 -12.55 0.47 18.78
C PRO A 156 -13.38 1.68 18.33
N HIS A 157 -12.78 2.87 18.33
CA HIS A 157 -13.45 4.15 18.06
C HIS A 157 -13.40 4.57 16.58
N CYS A 158 -12.72 3.81 15.72
CA CYS A 158 -12.71 4.08 14.29
C CYS A 158 -14.08 3.83 13.64
N SER A 159 -14.42 4.61 12.61
CA SER A 159 -15.61 4.34 11.78
C SER A 159 -15.49 2.99 11.07
N HIS A 160 -16.62 2.39 10.70
CA HIS A 160 -16.64 1.11 9.98
C HIS A 160 -15.73 1.14 8.72
N LYS A 161 -15.80 2.20 7.91
CA LYS A 161 -14.96 2.39 6.72
C LYS A 161 -13.46 2.43 7.05
N ALA A 162 -13.07 3.13 8.12
CA ALA A 162 -11.67 3.15 8.56
C ALA A 162 -11.21 1.80 9.13
N LYS A 163 -12.09 1.07 9.84
CA LYS A 163 -11.78 -0.29 10.31
C LYS A 163 -11.51 -1.25 9.14
N LEU A 164 -12.27 -1.18 8.04
CA LEU A 164 -12.01 -1.97 6.83
C LEU A 164 -10.58 -1.75 6.30
N VAL A 165 -10.18 -0.48 6.12
CA VAL A 165 -8.84 -0.14 5.63
C VAL A 165 -7.76 -0.63 6.60
N LYS A 166 -7.95 -0.46 7.92
CA LYS A 166 -7.00 -0.95 8.94
C LYS A 166 -6.88 -2.48 8.91
N LEU A 167 -7.98 -3.21 8.82
CA LEU A 167 -7.98 -4.68 8.73
C LEU A 167 -7.20 -5.16 7.50
N ALA A 168 -7.50 -4.61 6.33
CA ALA A 168 -6.82 -4.98 5.09
C ALA A 168 -5.32 -4.63 5.11
N ASN A 169 -4.96 -3.47 5.68
CA ASN A 169 -3.56 -3.08 5.87
C ASN A 169 -2.81 -4.04 6.79
N LYS A 170 -3.40 -4.42 7.92
CA LYS A 170 -2.81 -5.42 8.81
C LYS A 170 -2.67 -6.78 8.13
N LEU A 171 -3.67 -7.22 7.38
CA LEU A 171 -3.61 -8.47 6.64
C LEU A 171 -2.51 -8.46 5.57
N TYR A 172 -2.39 -7.36 4.82
CA TYR A 172 -1.33 -7.17 3.84
C TYR A 172 0.05 -7.29 4.50
N ASN A 173 0.28 -6.55 5.58
CA ASN A 173 1.56 -6.50 6.27
C ASN A 173 1.96 -7.86 6.86
N LEU A 174 1.03 -8.57 7.51
CA LEU A 174 1.33 -9.91 8.05
C LEU A 174 1.62 -10.93 6.94
N ARG A 175 0.88 -10.89 5.82
CA ARG A 175 1.17 -11.74 4.66
C ARG A 175 2.53 -11.40 4.03
N TYR A 176 2.89 -10.12 3.99
CA TYR A 176 4.20 -9.69 3.51
C TYR A 176 5.32 -10.22 4.41
N LEU A 177 5.20 -10.06 5.73
CA LEU A 177 6.17 -10.58 6.70
C LEU A 177 6.35 -12.11 6.61
N LYS A 178 5.29 -12.88 6.35
CA LYS A 178 5.42 -14.34 6.13
C LYS A 178 6.18 -14.70 4.84
N ARG A 179 6.15 -13.85 3.81
CA ARG A 179 6.85 -14.10 2.54
C ARG A 179 8.29 -13.60 2.58
N CYS A 180 8.51 -12.44 3.19
CA CYS A 180 9.78 -11.77 3.23
C CYS A 180 9.93 -11.05 4.58
N THR A 181 10.83 -11.56 5.41
CA THR A 181 11.27 -10.85 6.62
C THR A 181 12.13 -9.67 6.20
N PRO A 182 11.81 -8.42 6.60
CA PRO A 182 12.61 -7.27 6.24
C PRO A 182 14.05 -7.39 6.76
N GLU A 183 14.99 -6.85 6.01
CA GLU A 183 16.40 -6.85 6.41
C GLU A 183 16.60 -6.23 7.80
N GLY A 184 17.40 -6.88 8.63
CA GLY A 184 17.66 -6.46 10.02
C GLY A 184 16.53 -6.74 11.02
N TRP A 185 15.47 -7.46 10.65
CA TRP A 185 14.48 -7.94 11.62
C TRP A 185 14.85 -9.33 12.14
N SER A 186 14.92 -9.46 13.46
CA SER A 186 14.97 -10.76 14.13
C SER A 186 13.61 -11.46 14.08
N GLU A 187 13.60 -12.77 14.25
CA GLU A 187 12.37 -13.56 14.42
C GLU A 187 11.53 -13.05 15.60
N GLU A 188 12.18 -12.68 16.70
CA GLU A 188 11.54 -12.07 17.87
C GLU A 188 10.78 -10.79 17.49
N ARG A 189 11.40 -9.91 16.70
CA ARG A 189 10.77 -8.67 16.24
C ARG A 189 9.59 -8.92 15.31
N VAL A 190 9.64 -9.97 14.49
CA VAL A 190 8.48 -10.41 13.70
C VAL A 190 7.37 -10.85 14.64
N GLN A 191 7.67 -11.69 15.64
CA GLN A 191 6.69 -12.17 16.61
C GLN A 191 6.06 -11.03 17.41
N GLU A 192 6.84 -10.06 17.87
CA GLU A 192 6.34 -8.84 18.52
C GLU A 192 5.39 -8.05 17.61
N TYR A 193 5.67 -8.00 16.30
CA TYR A 193 4.79 -7.35 15.35
C TYR A 193 3.45 -8.09 15.27
N PHE A 194 3.45 -9.42 15.13
CA PHE A 194 2.21 -10.21 15.14
C PHE A 194 1.42 -10.04 16.44
N GLN A 195 2.08 -10.05 17.60
CA GLN A 195 1.44 -9.81 18.90
C GLN A 195 0.85 -8.40 19.02
N TRP A 196 1.52 -7.40 18.46
CA TRP A 196 0.98 -6.04 18.43
C TRP A 196 -0.25 -5.95 17.50
N VAL A 197 -0.21 -6.59 16.33
CA VAL A 197 -1.35 -6.59 15.41
C VAL A 197 -2.55 -7.32 16.01
N SER A 198 -2.35 -8.41 16.77
CA SER A 198 -3.46 -9.10 17.43
C SER A 198 -4.15 -8.22 18.49
N GLN A 199 -3.39 -7.39 19.21
CA GLN A 199 -3.95 -6.40 20.14
C GLN A 199 -4.76 -5.32 19.42
N VAL A 200 -4.28 -4.82 18.28
CA VAL A 200 -5.03 -3.88 17.44
C VAL A 200 -6.33 -4.53 16.92
N LEU A 201 -6.27 -5.80 16.50
CA LEU A 201 -7.42 -6.51 15.94
C LEU A 201 -8.60 -6.58 16.93
N ARG A 202 -8.33 -6.71 18.24
CA ARG A 202 -9.41 -6.74 19.26
C ARG A 202 -10.38 -5.56 19.15
N GLY A 203 -9.88 -4.35 18.86
CA GLY A 203 -10.72 -3.17 18.65
C GLY A 203 -11.37 -3.07 17.26
N LEU A 204 -10.87 -3.84 16.29
CA LEU A 204 -11.37 -3.84 14.91
C LEU A 204 -12.42 -4.93 14.64
N ARG A 205 -12.59 -5.90 15.56
CA ARG A 205 -13.56 -7.00 15.43
C ARG A 205 -14.99 -6.52 15.18
N GLY A 206 -15.76 -7.37 14.51
CA GLY A 206 -17.16 -7.10 14.14
C GLY A 206 -17.31 -6.15 12.95
N THR A 207 -16.27 -6.00 12.14
CA THR A 207 -16.27 -5.13 10.96
C THR A 207 -16.41 -5.96 9.68
N ASN A 208 -15.59 -7.00 9.51
CA ASN A 208 -15.61 -7.86 8.33
C ASN A 208 -15.10 -9.25 8.70
N SER A 209 -16.03 -10.20 8.78
CA SER A 209 -15.75 -11.57 9.22
C SER A 209 -14.72 -12.29 8.36
N PHE A 210 -14.68 -12.02 7.05
CA PHE A 210 -13.70 -12.61 6.14
C PHE A 210 -12.27 -12.16 6.46
N LEU A 211 -12.04 -10.84 6.55
CA LEU A 211 -10.72 -10.28 6.87
C LEU A 211 -10.26 -10.72 8.26
N GLU A 212 -11.17 -10.71 9.22
CA GLU A 212 -10.94 -11.17 10.59
C GLU A 212 -10.50 -12.63 10.62
N ALA A 213 -11.23 -13.54 9.94
CA ALA A 213 -10.85 -14.95 9.87
C ALA A 213 -9.50 -15.18 9.18
N LYS A 214 -9.15 -14.39 8.16
CA LYS A 214 -7.83 -14.47 7.51
C LYS A 214 -6.70 -14.02 8.44
N LEU A 215 -6.92 -13.00 9.25
CA LEU A 215 -5.98 -12.59 10.28
C LEU A 215 -5.84 -13.67 11.36
N ASP A 216 -6.96 -14.29 11.76
CA ASP A 216 -6.95 -15.33 12.80
C ASP A 216 -6.11 -16.54 12.42
N HIS A 217 -6.25 -17.00 11.19
CA HIS A 217 -5.37 -18.06 10.67
C HIS A 217 -3.89 -17.69 10.77
N LEU A 218 -3.52 -16.44 10.45
CA LEU A 218 -2.13 -15.98 10.54
C LEU A 218 -1.62 -15.93 11.98
N PHE A 219 -2.48 -15.61 12.95
CA PHE A 219 -2.12 -15.62 14.36
C PHE A 219 -1.96 -17.04 14.90
N ILE A 220 -2.87 -17.95 14.56
CA ILE A 220 -2.79 -19.36 14.95
C ILE A 220 -1.50 -19.98 14.40
N ASP A 221 -1.15 -19.71 13.14
CA ASP A 221 0.11 -20.13 12.51
C ASP A 221 1.36 -19.60 13.23
N GLN A 222 1.25 -18.54 14.03
CA GLN A 222 2.33 -17.95 14.82
C GLN A 222 2.20 -18.26 16.32
N GLY A 223 1.31 -19.18 16.70
CA GLY A 223 1.10 -19.58 18.09
C GLY A 223 0.46 -18.49 18.96
N ILE A 224 -0.24 -17.53 18.35
CA ILE A 224 -0.93 -16.43 19.05
C ILE A 224 -2.41 -16.78 19.19
N ALA A 225 -2.90 -16.75 20.43
CA ALA A 225 -4.32 -16.96 20.73
C ALA A 225 -5.18 -15.79 20.19
N VAL A 226 -6.33 -16.13 19.61
CA VAL A 226 -7.26 -15.24 18.89
C VAL A 226 -8.60 -15.10 19.57
#